data_AF-M0ZMF2-F1
#
_entry.id   AF-M0ZMF2-F1
#
_cell.length_a   1.000
_cell.length_b   1.000
_cell.length_c   1.000
_cell.angle_alpha   90.00
_cell.angle_beta   90.00
_cell.angle_gamma   90.00
#
_symmetry.space_group_name_H-M   'P 1'
#
loop_
_entity.id
_entity.type
_entity.pdbx_description
1 polymer ?
#
loop_
_entity_poly.entity_id
_entity_poly.type
_entity_poly.pdbx_seq_one_letter_code
_entity_poly.pdbx_strand_id
1 'polypeptide(L)'
;MEWSYTFLVNSMSVFLPYLNRSVVFSLRFLTYLSAICEDDVQGKKLLHAAINVLFHVPVSGSSGNNNNFAEDQSETGDAKPALLWSVLYTQELAKFQGVLDNIIRTPMPDGSPYYHDLLGATEKIFQELYSGEEFFPKSTSSEEGAAQELED
;
A
#
# COMPACT_ATOMS: atom_id res chain seq x y z
N MET A 1 -15.99 -27.91 8.65
CA MET A 1 -15.93 -26.52 8.17
C MET A 1 -14.47 -26.12 8.27
N GLU A 2 -13.79 -26.13 7.13
CA GLU A 2 -12.37 -25.80 7.04
C GLU A 2 -12.30 -24.28 6.84
N TRP A 3 -11.84 -23.56 7.86
CA TRP A 3 -11.61 -22.13 7.74
C TRP A 3 -10.29 -21.96 6.98
N SER A 4 -10.37 -21.77 5.66
CA SER A 4 -9.20 -21.34 4.89
C SER A 4 -8.96 -19.85 5.19
N TYR A 5 -7.98 -19.60 6.07
CA TYR A 5 -7.50 -18.26 6.40
C TYR A 5 -6.66 -17.74 5.24
N THR A 6 -6.85 -16.46 4.93
CA THR A 6 -6.01 -15.76 3.96
C THR A 6 -5.44 -14.55 4.67
N PHE A 7 -4.15 -14.32 4.49
CA PHE A 7 -3.39 -13.24 5.08
C PHE A 7 -2.91 -12.29 4.01
N LEU A 8 -3.06 -11.01 4.28
CA LEU A 8 -2.35 -9.96 3.57
C LEU A 8 -1.08 -9.64 4.36
N VAL A 9 0.08 -9.97 3.80
CA VAL A 9 1.36 -9.53 4.36
C VAL A 9 1.75 -8.27 3.62
N ASN A 10 2.09 -7.24 4.39
CA ASN A 10 2.51 -5.96 3.86
C ASN A 10 3.90 -5.62 4.35
N SER A 11 4.71 -5.03 3.46
CA SER A 11 6.01 -4.46 3.79
C SER A 11 6.05 -3.01 3.37
N MET A 12 6.45 -2.15 4.29
CA MET A 12 6.73 -0.76 4.01
C MET A 12 8.22 -0.52 4.18
N SER A 13 8.85 -0.03 3.12
CA SER A 13 10.30 0.15 3.02
C SER A 13 10.64 1.58 2.63
N VAL A 14 11.66 2.17 3.24
CA VAL A 14 12.17 3.49 2.83
C VAL A 14 13.59 3.40 2.33
N PHE A 15 13.87 4.06 1.21
CA PHE A 15 15.18 4.02 0.58
C PHE A 15 15.67 5.39 0.10
N LEU A 16 16.97 5.47 -0.19
CA LEU A 16 17.61 6.62 -0.81
C LEU A 16 18.09 6.28 -2.23
N PRO A 17 17.80 7.10 -3.24
CA PRO A 17 18.46 6.97 -4.53
C PRO A 17 19.93 7.43 -4.40
N TYR A 18 20.85 6.71 -5.01
CA TYR A 18 22.22 7.18 -5.16
C TYR A 18 22.23 8.44 -6.03
N LEU A 19 22.51 9.61 -5.44
CA LEU A 19 22.68 10.86 -6.17
C LEU A 19 24.18 11.12 -6.38
N ASN A 20 24.59 11.20 -7.66
CA ASN A 20 25.92 11.63 -8.02
C ASN A 20 26.08 13.13 -7.70
N ARG A 21 27.10 13.43 -6.89
CA ARG A 21 27.76 14.71 -6.58
C ARG A 21 26.93 16.01 -6.64
N SER A 22 26.75 16.58 -5.45
CA SER A 22 26.49 18.00 -5.15
C SER A 22 25.13 18.58 -5.55
N VAL A 23 24.09 18.22 -4.78
CA VAL A 23 23.07 19.10 -4.18
C VAL A 23 22.26 18.16 -3.27
N VAL A 24 22.30 18.38 -1.95
CA VAL A 24 21.61 17.50 -0.99
C VAL A 24 20.12 17.84 -1.01
N PHE A 25 19.37 17.18 -1.88
CA PHE A 25 17.95 16.94 -1.66
C PHE A 25 17.84 15.50 -1.18
N SER A 26 17.66 15.30 0.14
CA SER A 26 17.44 13.97 0.71
C SER A 26 16.05 13.47 0.32
N LEU A 27 15.87 13.05 -0.93
CA LEU A 27 14.64 12.42 -1.38
C LEU A 27 14.61 11.00 -0.80
N ARG A 28 13.70 10.77 0.14
CA ARG A 28 13.40 9.45 0.68
C ARG A 28 12.13 8.95 0.01
N PHE A 29 12.20 7.76 -0.56
CA PHE A 29 11.02 7.13 -1.16
C PHE A 29 10.43 6.11 -0.22
N LEU A 30 9.10 6.02 -0.22
CA LEU A 30 8.33 5.00 0.48
C LEU A 30 7.87 3.96 -0.54
N THR A 31 8.23 2.70 -0.34
CA THR A 31 7.77 1.57 -1.13
C THR A 31 6.86 0.71 -0.28
N TYR A 32 5.66 0.44 -0.81
CA TYR A 32 4.71 -0.49 -0.24
C TYR A 32 4.67 -1.76 -1.09
N LEU A 33 4.85 -2.90 -0.45
CA LEU A 33 4.74 -4.23 -1.05
C LEU A 33 3.65 -4.99 -0.31
N SER A 34 2.77 -5.67 -1.04
CA SER A 34 1.75 -6.53 -0.46
C SER A 34 1.75 -7.91 -1.13
N ALA A 35 1.38 -8.92 -0.35
CA ALA A 35 1.20 -10.28 -0.84
C ALA A 35 0.02 -10.93 -0.12
N ILE A 36 -0.92 -11.48 -0.90
CA ILE A 36 -1.99 -12.34 -0.39
C ILE A 36 -1.43 -13.76 -0.30
N CYS A 37 -1.60 -14.41 0.86
CA CYS A 37 -1.08 -15.75 1.12
C CYS A 37 -1.99 -16.52 2.08
N GLU A 38 -1.97 -17.85 2.01
CA GLU A 38 -2.71 -18.70 2.96
C GLU A 38 -1.94 -18.93 4.27
N ASP A 39 -0.61 -18.77 4.20
CA ASP A 39 0.33 -18.96 5.29
C ASP A 39 1.22 -17.71 5.39
N ASP A 40 1.19 -17.05 6.55
CA ASP A 40 1.91 -15.81 6.78
C ASP A 40 3.43 -15.98 6.69
N VAL A 41 3.94 -17.18 7.00
CA VAL A 41 5.36 -17.51 6.87
C VAL A 41 5.78 -17.47 5.39
N GLN A 42 4.94 -17.99 4.49
CA GLN A 42 5.20 -17.94 3.05
C GLN A 42 5.11 -16.51 2.52
N GLY A 43 4.09 -15.75 2.93
CA GLY A 43 3.96 -14.34 2.53
C GLY A 43 5.17 -13.50 2.95
N LYS A 44 5.66 -13.67 4.19
CA LYS A 44 6.88 -12.99 4.69
C LYS A 44 8.11 -13.37 3.87
N LYS A 45 8.29 -14.65 3.53
CA LYS A 45 9.41 -15.10 2.67
C LYS A 45 9.36 -14.46 1.28
N LEU A 46 8.16 -14.38 0.69
CA LEU A 46 7.97 -13.76 -0.62
C LEU A 46 8.34 -12.27 -0.59
N LEU A 47 7.84 -11.52 0.40
CA LEU A 47 8.19 -10.11 0.54
C LEU A 47 9.67 -9.90 0.81
N HIS A 48 10.29 -10.73 1.65
CA HIS A 48 11.72 -10.66 1.91
C HIS A 48 12.55 -10.91 0.64
N ALA A 49 12.14 -11.88 -0.19
CA ALA A 49 12.77 -12.12 -1.49
C ALA A 49 12.63 -10.90 -2.42
N ALA A 50 11.44 -10.31 -2.50
CA ALA A 50 11.21 -9.09 -3.29
C ALA A 50 12.07 -7.92 -2.82
N ILE A 51 12.17 -7.70 -1.51
CA ILE A 51 13.03 -6.65 -0.92
C ILE A 51 14.50 -6.86 -1.31
N ASN A 52 15.02 -8.09 -1.23
CA ASN A 52 16.41 -8.38 -1.60
C ASN A 52 16.68 -8.23 -3.11
N VAL A 53 15.66 -8.42 -3.95
CA VAL A 53 15.75 -8.16 -5.39
C VAL A 53 15.76 -6.66 -5.66
N LEU A 54 14.90 -5.89 -5.00
CA LEU A 54 14.71 -4.46 -5.26
C LEU A 54 15.74 -3.55 -4.57
N PHE A 55 16.25 -3.95 -3.41
CA PHE A 55 17.07 -3.09 -2.55
C PHE A 55 18.39 -3.75 -2.16
N HIS A 56 19.37 -2.90 -1.84
CA HIS A 56 20.56 -3.31 -1.11
C HIS A 56 20.24 -3.30 0.40
N VAL A 57 20.25 -4.48 1.02
CA VAL A 57 20.01 -4.65 2.46
C VAL A 57 21.35 -4.65 3.20
N PRO A 58 21.61 -3.69 4.10
CA PRO A 58 22.85 -3.70 4.88
C PRO A 58 22.89 -4.92 5.81
N VAL A 59 23.90 -5.77 5.67
CA VAL A 59 24.10 -6.96 6.51
C VAL A 59 24.60 -6.52 7.88
N SER A 60 23.73 -6.49 8.88
CA SER A 60 24.12 -6.29 10.28
C SER A 60 24.81 -7.57 10.80
N GLY A 61 26.15 -7.64 10.74
CA GLY A 61 26.86 -8.81 11.25
C GLY A 61 28.33 -9.01 10.91
N SER A 62 29.00 -8.18 10.10
CA SER A 62 30.47 -8.30 9.95
C SER A 62 31.21 -7.41 10.95
N SER A 63 31.27 -7.86 12.21
CA SER A 63 32.36 -7.46 13.09
C SER A 63 33.60 -8.21 12.61
N GLY A 64 34.43 -7.53 11.81
CA GLY A 64 35.59 -8.15 11.20
C GLY A 64 36.17 -7.28 10.11
N ASN A 65 36.75 -6.15 10.51
CA ASN A 65 37.90 -5.50 9.90
C ASN A 65 38.15 -5.86 8.41
N ASN A 66 37.62 -5.07 7.48
CA ASN A 66 38.25 -4.78 6.20
C ASN A 66 37.67 -3.48 5.64
N ASN A 67 38.47 -2.43 5.73
CA ASN A 67 38.29 -1.19 5.01
C ASN A 67 38.43 -1.44 3.51
N ASN A 68 37.40 -1.99 2.88
CA ASN A 68 37.31 -2.05 1.42
C ASN A 68 36.14 -1.18 0.95
N PHE A 69 36.17 0.10 1.38
CA PHE A 69 35.48 1.19 0.70
C PHE A 69 36.34 1.71 -0.46
N ALA A 70 36.82 0.82 -1.32
CA ALA A 70 37.48 1.14 -2.58
C ALA A 70 37.65 -0.18 -3.34
N GLU A 71 37.45 -0.12 -4.66
CA GLU A 71 37.67 -1.22 -5.62
C GLU A 71 36.60 -2.31 -5.65
N ASP A 72 35.41 -1.95 -6.14
CA ASP A 72 34.90 -2.55 -7.37
C ASP A 72 33.82 -1.66 -8.00
N GLN A 73 34.20 -0.43 -8.38
CA GLN A 73 33.43 0.34 -9.36
C GLN A 73 33.93 -0.03 -10.76
N SER A 74 33.56 -1.23 -11.19
CA SER A 74 33.44 -1.54 -12.60
C SER A 74 32.15 -0.87 -13.10
N GLU A 75 32.31 0.06 -14.03
CA GLU A 75 31.24 0.80 -14.69
C GLU A 75 30.15 -0.12 -15.28
N THR A 76 28.92 0.41 -15.31
CA THR A 76 27.71 -0.14 -15.96
C THR A 76 27.07 -1.38 -15.34
N GLY A 77 26.18 -1.17 -14.36
CA GLY A 77 25.22 -2.19 -13.92
C GLY A 77 24.38 -1.72 -12.74
N ASP A 78 23.17 -1.22 -13.03
CA ASP A 78 22.00 -1.06 -12.14
C ASP A 78 22.27 -1.16 -10.62
N ALA A 79 22.77 -0.07 -10.01
CA ALA A 79 23.03 -0.04 -8.57
C ALA A 79 21.71 0.03 -7.78
N LYS A 80 21.37 -1.04 -7.06
CA LYS A 80 20.13 -1.11 -6.26
C LYS A 80 20.09 -0.02 -5.18
N PRO A 81 18.93 0.62 -4.94
CA PRO A 81 18.78 1.59 -3.86
C PRO A 81 19.03 0.98 -2.48
N ALA A 82 19.62 1.74 -1.57
CA ALA A 82 19.91 1.29 -0.20
C ALA A 82 18.65 1.32 0.68
N LEU A 83 18.32 0.18 1.29
CA LEU A 83 17.21 0.07 2.25
C LEU A 83 17.62 0.71 3.59
N LEU A 84 16.90 1.75 4.02
CA LEU A 84 17.13 2.37 5.33
C LEU A 84 16.41 1.61 6.44
N TRP A 85 15.15 1.29 6.22
CA TRP A 85 14.33 0.55 7.16
C TRP A 85 13.20 -0.17 6.43
N SER A 86 12.75 -1.28 7.01
CA SER A 86 11.55 -1.99 6.58
C SER A 86 10.75 -2.44 7.81
N VAL A 87 9.43 -2.50 7.66
CA VAL A 87 8.52 -3.11 8.63
C VAL A 87 7.63 -4.10 7.89
N LEU A 88 7.43 -5.28 8.48
CA LEU A 88 6.50 -6.28 7.97
C LEU A 88 5.36 -6.47 8.96
N TYR A 89 4.13 -6.51 8.46
CA TYR A 89 2.97 -6.89 9.24
C TYR A 89 2.06 -7.83 8.45
N THR A 90 1.31 -8.65 9.18
CA THR A 90 0.35 -9.60 8.64
C THR A 90 -1.04 -9.20 9.09
N GLN A 91 -1.99 -9.16 8.15
CA GLN A 91 -3.40 -8.89 8.40
C GLN A 91 -4.22 -10.11 7.97
N GLU A 92 -5.04 -10.63 8.87
CA GLU A 92 -6.00 -11.68 8.53
C GLU A 92 -7.17 -11.09 7.73
N LEU A 93 -7.52 -11.73 6.61
CA LEU A 93 -8.64 -11.35 5.76
C LEU A 93 -9.89 -12.11 6.19
N ALA A 94 -10.80 -11.39 6.86
CA ALA A 94 -12.13 -11.90 7.16
C ALA A 94 -13.00 -11.89 5.88
N LYS A 95 -13.64 -13.02 5.59
CA LYS A 95 -14.50 -13.21 4.39
C LYS A 95 -15.97 -12.81 4.60
N PHE A 96 -16.34 -12.38 5.80
CA PHE A 96 -17.73 -12.01 6.11
C PHE A 96 -17.90 -10.49 6.05
N GLN A 97 -18.73 -10.03 5.12
CA GLN A 97 -19.13 -8.64 4.93
C GLN A 97 -20.65 -8.52 4.77
N GLY A 98 -21.24 -7.46 5.32
CA GLY A 98 -22.68 -7.15 5.20
C GLY A 98 -23.35 -6.82 6.52
N VAL A 99 -24.67 -6.61 6.48
CA VAL A 99 -25.51 -6.35 7.66
C VAL A 99 -25.98 -7.68 8.26
N LEU A 100 -25.74 -7.87 9.56
CA LEU A 100 -26.28 -8.96 10.35
C LEU A 100 -27.15 -8.37 11.46
N ASP A 101 -28.46 -8.54 11.36
CA ASP A 101 -29.46 -7.89 12.20
C ASP A 101 -29.28 -6.36 12.21
N ASN A 102 -28.83 -5.80 13.34
CA ASN A 102 -28.56 -4.37 13.53
C ASN A 102 -27.06 -4.03 13.53
N ILE A 103 -26.19 -4.98 13.18
CA ILE A 103 -24.74 -4.81 13.17
C ILE A 103 -24.26 -4.78 11.73
N ILE A 104 -23.63 -3.67 11.35
CA ILE A 104 -22.99 -3.52 10.04
C ILE A 104 -21.54 -3.99 10.15
N ARG A 105 -21.12 -4.89 9.27
CA ARG A 105 -19.70 -5.26 9.10
C ARG A 105 -19.17 -4.68 7.80
N THR A 106 -18.24 -3.74 7.93
CA THR A 106 -17.56 -3.14 6.79
C THR A 106 -16.49 -4.09 6.23
N PRO A 107 -16.22 -4.05 4.92
CA PRO A 107 -15.12 -4.78 4.33
C PRO A 107 -13.77 -4.41 4.94
N MET A 108 -12.95 -5.44 5.20
CA MET A 108 -11.52 -5.25 5.45
C MET A 108 -10.79 -4.95 4.13
N PRO A 109 -9.65 -4.24 4.15
CA PRO A 109 -8.79 -4.10 2.98
C PRO A 109 -8.41 -5.46 2.40
N ASP A 110 -8.61 -5.66 1.10
CA ASP A 110 -8.52 -6.95 0.39
C ASP A 110 -7.15 -7.20 -0.28
N GLY A 111 -6.22 -6.26 -0.15
CA GLY A 111 -4.89 -6.31 -0.77
C GLY A 111 -4.84 -5.79 -2.20
N SER A 112 -5.98 -5.40 -2.79
CA SER A 112 -6.03 -4.71 -4.07
C SER A 112 -5.43 -3.30 -3.94
N PRO A 113 -4.63 -2.85 -4.91
CA PRO A 113 -4.20 -1.44 -4.96
C PRO A 113 -5.34 -0.49 -5.37
N TYR A 114 -6.50 -1.03 -5.77
CA TYR A 114 -7.67 -0.27 -6.21
C TYR A 114 -8.82 -0.38 -5.21
N TYR A 115 -9.62 0.68 -5.09
CA TYR A 115 -10.73 0.76 -4.13
C TYR A 115 -12.07 0.22 -4.64
N HIS A 116 -12.11 -0.51 -5.76
CA HIS A 116 -13.37 -0.91 -6.39
C HIS A 116 -14.24 -1.79 -5.48
N ASP A 117 -13.65 -2.79 -4.85
CA ASP A 117 -14.38 -3.71 -3.98
C ASP A 117 -14.85 -3.01 -2.69
N LEU A 118 -14.00 -2.13 -2.13
CA LEU A 118 -14.37 -1.27 -0.99
C LEU A 118 -15.54 -0.34 -1.34
N LEU A 119 -15.48 0.33 -2.50
CA LEU A 119 -16.52 1.26 -2.93
C LEU A 119 -17.83 0.53 -3.21
N GLY A 120 -17.80 -0.59 -3.94
CA GLY A 120 -19.00 -1.38 -4.23
C GLY A 120 -19.65 -1.95 -2.96
N ALA A 121 -18.85 -2.42 -2.00
CA ALA A 121 -19.36 -2.87 -0.72
C ALA A 121 -19.93 -1.71 0.13
N THR A 122 -19.33 -0.53 0.07
CA THR A 122 -19.82 0.67 0.76
C THR A 122 -21.17 1.10 0.18
N GLU A 123 -21.29 1.15 -1.13
CA GLU A 123 -22.56 1.45 -1.82
C GLU A 123 -23.64 0.45 -1.45
N LYS A 124 -23.31 -0.84 -1.43
CA LYS A 124 -24.25 -1.89 -1.02
C LYS A 124 -24.75 -1.69 0.42
N ILE A 125 -23.85 -1.44 1.37
CA ILE A 125 -24.20 -1.16 2.77
C ILE A 125 -25.08 0.11 2.86
N PHE A 126 -24.76 1.14 2.09
CA PHE A 126 -25.54 2.37 2.06
C PHE A 126 -27.00 2.10 1.61
N GLN A 127 -27.18 1.34 0.53
CA GLN A 127 -28.51 1.00 0.01
C GLN A 127 -29.33 0.12 0.98
N GLU A 128 -28.67 -0.75 1.75
CA GLU A 128 -29.31 -1.53 2.80
C GLU A 128 -29.81 -0.65 3.96
N LEU A 129 -29.12 0.46 4.27
CA LEU A 129 -29.49 1.38 5.35
C LEU A 129 -30.49 2.46 4.92
N TYR A 130 -30.33 2.99 3.71
CA TYR A 130 -31.05 4.13 3.16
C TYR A 130 -31.70 3.75 1.83
N SER A 131 -32.68 2.84 1.91
CA SER A 131 -33.32 2.31 0.71
C SER A 131 -33.98 3.41 -0.13
N GLY A 132 -33.53 3.56 -1.37
CA GLY A 132 -34.07 4.53 -2.32
C GLY A 132 -33.38 5.89 -2.32
N GLU A 133 -32.35 6.10 -1.50
CA GLU A 133 -31.50 7.29 -1.59
C GLU A 133 -30.37 7.11 -2.61
N GLU A 134 -29.97 8.21 -3.26
CA GLU A 134 -28.83 8.23 -4.18
C GLU A 134 -27.51 8.23 -3.40
N PHE A 135 -26.57 7.39 -3.81
CA PHE A 135 -25.24 7.34 -3.21
C PHE A 135 -24.36 8.46 -3.80
N PHE A 136 -23.94 9.42 -2.95
CA PHE A 136 -23.20 10.63 -3.33
C PHE A 136 -23.91 11.51 -4.38
N PRO A 137 -25.07 12.10 -4.04
CA PRO A 137 -25.74 13.04 -4.94
C PRO A 137 -24.86 14.27 -5.18
N LYS A 138 -24.95 14.84 -6.39
CA LYS A 138 -24.25 16.10 -6.68
C LYS A 138 -24.76 17.22 -5.79
N SER A 139 -23.83 17.93 -5.15
CA SER A 139 -24.15 19.16 -4.43
C SER A 139 -24.72 20.19 -5.40
N THR A 140 -25.93 20.69 -5.14
CA THR A 140 -26.45 21.87 -5.85
C THR A 140 -25.72 23.10 -5.32
N SER A 141 -24.53 23.38 -5.85
CA SER A 141 -23.91 24.69 -5.65
C SER A 141 -24.80 25.74 -6.30
N SER A 142 -25.33 26.66 -5.49
CA SER A 142 -26.18 27.78 -5.91
C SER A 142 -25.44 28.85 -6.72
N GLU A 143 -24.54 28.46 -7.64
CA GLU A 143 -23.85 29.38 -8.55
C GLU A 143 -24.40 29.32 -9.99
N GLU A 144 -25.27 28.35 -10.30
CA GLU A 144 -25.84 28.19 -11.64
C GLU A 144 -27.13 29.02 -11.87
N GLY A 145 -27.48 29.90 -10.93
CA GLY A 145 -28.64 30.81 -11.01
C GLY A 145 -28.29 32.30 -11.18
N ALA A 146 -27.02 32.69 -11.17
CA ALA A 146 -26.62 34.11 -11.18
C ALA A 146 -26.21 34.66 -12.56
N ALA A 147 -26.27 33.86 -13.63
CA ALA A 147 -25.85 34.26 -14.98
C ALA A 147 -26.99 34.57 -15.95
N GLN A 148 -28.25 34.63 -15.47
CA GLN A 148 -29.42 34.93 -16.31
C GLN A 148 -30.32 36.01 -15.70
N GLU A 149 -29.75 37.13 -15.26
CA GLU A 149 -30.51 38.38 -15.02
C GLU A 149 -29.66 39.61 -15.37
N LEU A 150 -29.15 39.69 -16.61
CA LEU A 150 -28.61 40.94 -17.18
C LEU A 150 -28.79 40.93 -18.69
N GLU A 151 -30.02 40.80 -19.18
CA GLU A 151 -30.45 41.28 -20.49
C GLU A 151 -31.97 41.52 -20.42
N ASP A 152 -32.35 42.73 -19.98
CA ASP A 152 -33.58 43.43 -20.36
C ASP A 152 -33.33 44.95 -20.28
#